data_AF-B7PV70-F1
#
_entry.id   AF-B7PV70-F1
#
_cell.length_a   1.000
_cell.length_b   1.000
_cell.length_c   1.000
_cell.angle_alpha   90.00
_cell.angle_beta   90.00
_cell.angle_gamma   90.00
#
_symmetry.space_group_name_H-M   'P 1'
#
loop_
_entity.id
_entity.type
_entity.pdbx_description
1 polymer ?
#
loop_
_entity_poly.entity_id
_entity_poly.type
_entity_poly.pdbx_seq_one_letter_code
_entity_poly.pdbx_strand_id
1 'polypeptide(L)' 'MRSATVSGFFLPQYYRLFPEYLGKLQKMLQNGTISPKVDFGLNADGGELKGLDGCIRGIEYLHSGKSVGKVVVKLDESA' A
#
# COMPACT_ATOMS: atom_id res chain seq x y z
N MET A 1 -37.09 -10.48 -3.36
CA MET A 1 -36.31 -9.70 -2.37
C MET A 1 -35.18 -10.60 -1.89
N ARG A 2 -33.92 -10.18 -1.98
CA ARG A 2 -32.78 -10.95 -1.42
C ARG A 2 -32.40 -10.31 -0.09
N SER A 3 -32.33 -11.09 0.99
CA SER A 3 -31.82 -10.66 2.31
C SER A 3 -30.31 -10.43 2.24
N ALA A 4 -29.89 -9.35 1.58
CA ALA A 4 -28.49 -9.02 1.34
C ALA A 4 -28.19 -7.57 1.75
N THR A 5 -26.93 -7.31 2.13
CA THR A 5 -26.45 -5.99 2.54
C THR A 5 -25.22 -5.60 1.73
N VAL A 6 -25.17 -4.34 1.32
CA VAL A 6 -23.98 -3.67 0.80
C VAL A 6 -23.59 -2.60 1.81
N SER A 7 -22.36 -2.62 2.32
CA SER A 7 -21.88 -1.68 3.33
C SER A 7 -20.56 -1.08 2.89
N GLY A 8 -20.47 0.25 2.96
CA GLY A 8 -19.22 0.97 2.74
C GLY A 8 -18.30 0.90 3.96
N PHE A 9 -17.02 1.14 3.74
CA PHE A 9 -16.02 1.23 4.81
C PHE A 9 -15.14 2.46 4.55
N PHE A 10 -14.99 3.31 5.56
CA PHE A 10 -14.09 4.45 5.52
C PHE A 10 -13.15 4.42 6.73
N LEU A 11 -11.87 4.13 6.46
CA LEU A 11 -10.87 3.81 7.47
C LEU A 11 -10.79 4.81 8.66
N PRO A 12 -10.86 6.15 8.46
CA PRO A 12 -10.84 7.10 9.58
C PRO A 12 -11.97 6.93 10.59
N GLN A 13 -13.13 6.39 10.21
CA GLN A 13 -14.25 6.15 11.14
C GLN A 13 -13.95 5.03 12.16
N TYR A 14 -12.89 4.25 11.92
CA TYR A 14 -12.45 3.14 12.75
C TYR A 14 -11.11 3.41 13.43
N TYR A 15 -10.66 4.67 13.51
CA TYR A 15 -9.34 5.03 14.04
C TYR A 15 -9.06 4.42 15.43
N ARG A 16 -10.07 4.29 16.29
CA ARG A 16 -9.96 3.66 17.63
C ARG A 16 -9.44 2.22 17.60
N LEU A 17 -9.61 1.52 16.49
CA LEU A 17 -9.17 0.13 16.30
C LEU A 17 -7.74 0.03 15.77
N PHE A 18 -7.15 1.13 15.28
CA PHE A 18 -5.80 1.10 14.69
C PHE A 18 -4.73 0.49 15.60
N PRO A 19 -4.60 0.89 16.89
CA PRO A 19 -3.52 0.37 17.73
C PRO A 19 -3.55 -1.16 17.86
N GLU A 20 -4.74 -1.73 18.03
CA GLU A 20 -4.93 -3.18 18.16
C GLU A 20 -4.56 -3.90 16.86
N TYR A 21 -5.13 -3.46 15.73
CA TYR A 21 -4.98 -4.19 14.47
C TYR A 21 -3.61 -3.96 13.81
N LEU A 22 -2.99 -2.79 14.00
CA LEU A 22 -1.61 -2.58 13.58
C LEU A 22 -0.66 -3.50 14.36
N GLY A 23 -0.85 -3.63 15.68
CA GLY A 23 -0.07 -4.57 16.50
C GLY A 23 -0.23 -6.03 16.05
N LYS A 24 -1.44 -6.45 15.64
CA LYS A 24 -1.66 -7.78 15.05
C LYS A 24 -0.93 -7.97 13.73
N LEU A 25 -1.03 -7.00 12.81
CA LEU A 25 -0.32 -7.05 11.52
C LEU A 25 1.20 -7.11 11.70
N GLN A 26 1.75 -6.37 12.65
CA GLN A 26 3.18 -6.43 12.99
C GLN A 26 3.60 -7.82 13.50
N LYS A 27 2.83 -8.44 14.40
CA LYS A 27 3.10 -9.80 14.87
C LYS A 27 3.06 -10.81 13.71
N MET A 28 2.07 -10.67 12.83
CA MET A 28 1.93 -11.54 11.65
C MET A 28 3.11 -11.38 10.69
N LEU A 29 3.63 -10.16 10.54
CA LEU A 29 4.82 -9.90 9.72
C LEU A 29 6.05 -10.55 10.35
N GLN A 30 6.26 -10.35 11.66
CA GLN A 30 7.40 -10.88 12.40
C GLN A 30 7.44 -12.41 12.41
N ASN A 31 6.28 -13.06 12.51
CA ASN A 31 6.19 -14.53 12.53
C ASN A 31 6.00 -15.16 11.13
N GLY A 32 6.02 -14.35 10.06
CA GLY A 32 5.94 -14.81 8.68
C GLY A 32 4.56 -15.30 8.21
N THR A 33 3.51 -15.15 9.02
CA THR A 33 2.13 -15.51 8.60
C THR A 33 1.54 -14.54 7.59
N ILE A 34 2.12 -13.34 7.45
CA ILE A 34 1.86 -12.42 6.33
C ILE A 34 3.18 -12.00 5.68
N SER A 35 3.21 -11.98 4.35
CA SER A 35 4.34 -11.49 3.55
C SER A 35 3.84 -10.38 2.62
N PRO A 36 3.97 -9.09 3.00
CA PRO A 36 3.55 -7.97 2.17
C PRO A 36 4.35 -7.94 0.86
N LYS A 37 3.65 -7.83 -0.28
CA LYS A 37 4.29 -7.55 -1.56
C LYS A 37 4.50 -6.04 -1.69
N VAL A 38 5.76 -5.65 -1.88
CA VAL A 38 6.16 -4.27 -2.11
C VAL A 38 6.60 -4.14 -3.55
N ASP A 39 6.13 -3.09 -4.22
CA ASP A 39 6.46 -2.78 -5.60
C ASP A 39 7.15 -1.43 -5.67
N PHE A 40 8.43 -1.43 -6.04
CA PHE A 40 9.22 -0.22 -6.21
C PHE A 40 9.12 0.35 -7.64
N GLY A 41 8.19 -0.15 -8.45
CA GLY A 41 7.91 0.32 -9.80
C GLY A 41 9.00 0.02 -10.81
N LEU A 42 9.64 -1.15 -10.71
CA LEU A 42 10.61 -1.60 -11.71
C LEU A 42 10.00 -1.72 -13.13
N ASN A 43 8.68 -1.94 -13.20
CA ASN A 43 7.90 -1.97 -14.45
C ASN A 43 7.17 -0.64 -14.74
N ALA A 44 7.42 0.42 -13.96
CA ALA A 44 6.90 1.74 -14.24
C ALA A 44 7.67 2.37 -15.41
N ASP A 45 7.01 3.29 -16.11
CA ASP A 45 7.68 4.04 -17.16
C ASP A 45 8.76 4.93 -16.52
N GLY A 46 9.98 4.87 -17.07
CA GLY A 46 11.16 5.49 -16.45
C GLY A 46 11.81 4.67 -15.32
N GLY A 47 11.36 3.43 -15.08
CA GLY A 47 11.96 2.50 -14.12
C GLY A 47 11.63 2.82 -12.66
N GLU A 48 12.49 2.33 -11.76
CA GLU A 48 12.31 2.40 -10.29
C GLU A 48 11.82 3.77 -9.81
N LEU A 49 10.85 3.76 -8.89
CA LEU A 49 10.26 4.96 -8.32
C LEU A 49 11.17 5.50 -7.20
N LYS A 50 11.85 6.61 -7.49
CA LYS A 50 12.76 7.29 -6.54
C LYS A 50 12.53 8.79 -6.48
N GLY A 51 12.82 9.36 -5.31
CA GLY A 51 12.72 10.80 -5.05
C GLY A 51 11.29 11.31 -5.10
N LEU A 52 11.13 12.62 -4.90
CA LEU A 52 9.81 13.25 -4.98
C LEU A 52 9.17 13.13 -6.37
N ASP A 53 9.98 13.20 -7.44
CA ASP A 53 9.50 13.00 -8.81
C ASP A 53 8.95 11.57 -9.03
N GLY A 54 9.47 10.58 -8.30
CA GLY A 54 8.93 9.22 -8.26
C GLY A 54 7.50 9.15 -7.74
N CYS A 55 7.03 10.10 -6.92
CA CYS A 55 5.65 10.14 -6.46
C CYS A 55 4.66 10.40 -7.61
N ILE A 56 5.02 11.29 -8.54
CA ILE A 56 4.18 11.63 -9.69
C ILE A 56 4.01 10.41 -10.59
N ARG A 57 5.14 9.80 -10.98
CA ARG A 57 5.14 8.56 -11.79
C ARG A 57 4.47 7.39 -11.05
N GLY A 58 4.58 7.34 -9.73
CA GLY A 58 3.93 6.33 -8.91
C GLY A 58 2.40 6.36 -9.01
N ILE A 59 1.80 7.55 -9.15
CA ILE A 59 0.36 7.71 -9.37
C ILE A 59 -0.03 7.17 -10.75
N GLU A 60 0.70 7.56 -11.79
CA GLU A 60 0.48 7.05 -13.16
C GLU A 60 0.62 5.53 -13.21
N TYR A 61 1.64 4.99 -12.54
CA TYR A 61 1.87 3.56 -12.43
C TYR A 61 0.71 2.81 -11.76
N LEU A 62 0.16 3.35 -10.67
CA LEU A 62 -1.03 2.80 -10.00
C LEU A 62 -2.24 2.76 -10.95
N HIS A 63 -2.47 3.83 -11.71
CA HIS A 63 -3.59 3.91 -12.64
C HIS A 63 -3.40 3.07 -13.92
N SER A 64 -2.16 2.71 -14.26
CA SER A 64 -1.86 1.84 -15.40
C SER A 64 -2.28 0.38 -15.20
N GLY A 65 -2.50 -0.05 -13.95
CA GLY A 65 -2.79 -1.45 -13.61
C GLY A 65 -1.59 -2.40 -13.66
N LYS A 66 -0.38 -1.90 -13.97
CA LYS A 66 0.86 -2.69 -14.04
C LYS A 66 1.45 -3.07 -12.66
N SER A 67 1.03 -2.40 -11.59
CA SER A 67 1.59 -2.60 -10.23
C SER A 67 1.17 -3.91 -9.58
N VAL A 68 2.09 -4.56 -8.85
CA VAL A 68 1.83 -5.80 -8.10
C VAL A 68 2.20 -5.63 -6.62
N GLY A 69 1.19 -5.28 -5.81
CA GLY A 69 1.36 -5.07 -4.37
C GLY A 69 1.30 -3.59 -3.98
N LYS A 70 1.89 -3.24 -2.84
CA LYS A 70 1.95 -1.84 -2.39
C LYS A 70 3.03 -1.10 -3.16
N VAL A 71 2.61 -0.14 -3.99
CA VAL A 71 3.54 0.79 -4.65
C VAL A 71 4.21 1.68 -3.61
N VAL A 72 5.54 1.72 -3.64
CA VAL A 72 6.39 2.50 -2.74
C VAL A 72 7.42 3.28 -3.56
N VAL A 73 7.61 4.53 -3.19
CA VAL A 73 8.64 5.41 -3.75
C VAL A 73 9.79 5.46 -2.76
N LYS A 74 11.01 5.18 -3.23
CA LYS A 74 12.20 5.27 -2.39
C LYS A 74 12.67 6.71 -2.30
N LEU A 75 12.76 7.25 -1.09
CA LEU A 75 13.43 8.52 -0.82
C LEU A 75 14.84 8.19 -0.30
N ASP A 76 15.88 8.77 -0.89
CA ASP A 76 17.24 8.59 -0.39
C ASP A 76 17.41 9.38 0.92
N GLU A 77 18.10 8.79 1.91
CA GLU A 77 18.40 9.41 3.22
C GLU A 77 19.56 10.43 3.14
N SER A 78 19.54 11.34 2.17
CA SER A 78 20.53 12.42 2.09
C SER A 78 19.85 13.78 2.23
N ALA A 79 19.60 14.14 3.49
CA ALA A 79 19.57 15.51 3.99
C ALA A 79 20.12 15.53 5.42
#